data_AF-D8MJM2-F1
#
_entry.id   AF-D8MJM2-F1
#
_cell.length_a   1.000
_cell.length_b   1.000
_cell.length_c   1.000
_cell.angle_alpha   90.00
_cell.angle_beta   90.00
_cell.angle_gamma   90.00
#
_symmetry.space_group_name_H-M   'P 1'
#
loop_
_entity.id
_entity.type
_entity.pdbx_description
1 polymer ?
#
loop_
_entity_poly.entity_id
_entity_poly.type
_entity_poly.pdbx_seq_one_letter_code
_entity_poly.pdbx_strand_id
1 'polypeptide(L)'
;MKYGYGTDRRDWFALYRADGKIDDWTFINGIKRGNFRLHPIGPMGLSEGCITLNHITDFEYLRRQLLKTSMITVPGSQMKAYGTIQVD
;
A
#
# COMPACT_ATOMS: atom_id res chain seq x y z
N MET A 1 -9.47 -6.08 -14.84
CA MET A 1 -9.92 -4.67 -14.67
C MET A 1 -8.70 -3.80 -14.41
N LYS A 2 -8.40 -2.87 -15.33
CA LYS A 2 -7.23 -1.96 -15.25
C LYS A 2 -7.43 -0.85 -14.23
N TYR A 3 -8.66 -0.35 -14.12
CA TYR A 3 -9.04 0.72 -13.22
C TYR A 3 -9.69 0.14 -11.95
N GLY A 4 -9.17 0.53 -10.78
CA GLY A 4 -9.77 0.31 -9.48
C GLY A 4 -9.99 1.66 -8.82
N TYR A 5 -11.20 1.91 -8.30
CA TYR A 5 -11.49 3.09 -7.48
C TYR A 5 -11.08 4.44 -8.13
N GLY A 6 -11.28 4.57 -9.45
CA GLY A 6 -10.94 5.78 -10.21
C GLY A 6 -9.47 5.93 -10.62
N THR A 7 -8.58 5.02 -10.25
CA THR A 7 -7.16 5.02 -10.65
C THR A 7 -6.75 3.70 -11.28
N ASP A 8 -5.61 3.66 -11.97
CA ASP A 8 -5.03 2.40 -12.41
C ASP A 8 -4.44 1.66 -11.21
N ARG A 9 -4.76 0.37 -11.02
CA ARG A 9 -4.25 -0.41 -9.87
C ARG A 9 -2.73 -0.53 -9.86
N ARG A 10 -2.08 -0.30 -11.01
CA ARG A 10 -0.61 -0.27 -11.13
C ARG A 10 0.02 0.95 -10.46
N ASP A 11 -0.78 1.97 -10.14
CA ASP A 11 -0.34 3.18 -9.46
C ASP A 11 -0.38 3.05 -7.92
N TRP A 12 -1.06 2.03 -7.41
CA TRP A 12 -1.19 1.79 -5.97
C TRP A 12 0.12 1.26 -5.37
N PHE A 13 0.36 1.57 -4.10
CA PHE A 13 1.51 1.02 -3.38
C PHE A 13 1.13 -0.25 -2.62
N ALA A 14 1.95 -1.28 -2.75
CA ALA A 14 1.86 -2.47 -1.89
C ALA A 14 2.38 -2.16 -0.48
N LEU A 15 1.61 -2.58 0.52
CA LEU A 15 2.00 -2.48 1.92
C LEU A 15 2.30 -3.88 2.42
N TYR A 16 3.58 -4.13 2.72
CA TYR A 16 4.07 -5.37 3.30
C TYR A 16 4.31 -5.18 4.79
N ARG A 17 4.08 -6.23 5.59
CA ARG A 17 4.38 -6.17 7.02
C ARG A 17 5.88 -6.06 7.20
N ALA A 18 6.32 -5.19 8.11
CA ALA A 18 7.73 -5.03 8.45
C ALA A 18 8.19 -6.14 9.41
N ASP A 19 8.20 -7.40 8.96
CA ASP A 19 8.61 -8.57 9.75
C ASP A 19 9.82 -9.32 9.16
N GLY A 20 10.47 -8.72 8.17
CA GLY A 20 11.65 -9.28 7.48
C GLY A 20 11.30 -10.29 6.39
N LYS A 21 10.01 -10.54 6.12
CA LYS A 21 9.54 -11.33 4.99
C LYS A 21 8.89 -10.41 3.96
N ILE A 22 9.06 -10.75 2.69
CA ILE A 22 8.28 -10.14 1.62
C ILE A 22 7.17 -11.12 1.25
N ASP A 23 6.05 -11.02 1.95
CA ASP A 23 4.82 -11.72 1.64
C ASP A 23 3.64 -10.75 1.63
N ASP A 24 2.73 -10.95 0.67
CA ASP A 24 1.53 -10.11 0.53
C ASP A 24 0.39 -10.60 1.44
N TRP A 25 0.73 -11.28 2.54
CA TRP A 25 -0.21 -11.80 3.53
C TRP A 25 0.46 -11.94 4.89
N THR A 26 -0.33 -11.91 5.94
CA THR A 26 0.11 -12.08 7.32
C THR A 26 -0.98 -12.77 8.15
N PHE A 27 -0.66 -13.21 9.37
CA PHE A 27 -1.63 -13.73 10.32
C PHE A 27 -1.78 -12.79 11.50
N ILE A 28 -3.02 -12.40 11.79
CA ILE A 28 -3.38 -11.62 12.98
C ILE A 28 -4.40 -12.44 13.75
N ASN A 29 -4.05 -12.86 14.97
CA ASN A 29 -4.88 -13.72 15.83
C ASN A 29 -5.39 -14.99 15.11
N GLY A 30 -4.51 -15.64 14.33
CA GLY A 30 -4.85 -16.85 13.57
C GLY A 30 -5.64 -16.62 12.27
N ILE A 31 -6.00 -15.37 11.95
CA ILE A 31 -6.72 -15.03 10.72
C ILE A 31 -5.73 -14.54 9.67
N LYS A 32 -5.74 -15.17 8.49
CA LYS A 32 -4.96 -14.72 7.33
C LYS A 32 -5.54 -13.41 6.79
N ARG A 33 -4.71 -12.40 6.65
CA ARG A 33 -5.01 -11.11 6.01
C ARG A 33 -3.92 -10.78 5.00
N GLY A 34 -4.12 -9.82 4.09
CA GLY A 34 -3.12 -9.51 3.08
C GLY A 34 -3.63 -8.62 1.98
N ASN A 35 -2.85 -8.48 0.92
CA ASN A 35 -3.13 -7.60 -0.22
C ASN A 35 -3.37 -6.15 0.22
N PHE A 36 -2.70 -5.70 1.29
CA PHE A 36 -2.85 -4.36 1.79
C PHE A 36 -2.24 -3.36 0.81
N ARG A 37 -2.98 -2.29 0.53
CA ARG A 37 -2.59 -1.27 -0.44
C ARG A 37 -2.78 0.13 0.13
N LEU A 38 -2.02 1.07 -0.39
CA LEU A 38 -2.32 2.49 -0.33
C LEU A 38 -2.95 2.91 -1.66
N HIS A 39 -4.20 3.39 -1.62
CA HIS A 39 -4.96 3.74 -2.82
C HIS A 39 -6.08 4.75 -2.54
N PRO A 40 -6.72 5.36 -3.56
CA PRO A 40 -7.91 6.17 -3.35
C PRO A 40 -9.11 5.35 -2.87
N ILE A 41 -10.00 5.96 -2.10
CA ILE A 41 -11.23 5.32 -1.66
C ILE A 41 -12.10 4.92 -2.87
N GLY A 42 -12.70 3.72 -2.77
CA GLY A 42 -13.62 3.22 -3.78
C GLY A 42 -15.03 3.80 -3.69
N PRO A 43 -15.88 3.57 -4.71
CA PRO A 43 -17.29 3.99 -4.70
C PRO A 43 -18.08 3.44 -3.49
N MET A 44 -17.66 2.29 -2.95
CA MET A 44 -18.31 1.68 -1.78
C MET A 44 -17.78 2.21 -0.43
N GLY A 45 -16.77 3.07 -0.42
CA GLY A 45 -16.22 3.62 0.83
C GLY A 45 -15.47 2.59 1.70
N LEU A 46 -15.17 1.40 1.17
CA LEU A 46 -14.57 0.32 1.94
C LEU A 46 -13.04 0.34 1.85
N SER A 47 -12.36 0.23 2.99
CA SER A 47 -10.91 0.07 3.05
C SER A 47 -10.47 -1.40 3.05
N GLU A 48 -11.26 -2.31 3.64
CA GLU A 48 -10.94 -3.74 3.79
C GLU A 48 -9.55 -3.99 4.44
N GLY A 49 -9.06 -3.02 5.22
CA GLY A 49 -7.73 -3.05 5.83
C GLY A 49 -6.62 -2.37 5.02
N CYS A 50 -6.92 -1.87 3.82
CA CYS A 50 -6.06 -0.95 3.09
C CYS A 50 -6.03 0.45 3.75
N ILE A 51 -5.06 1.26 3.37
CA ILE A 51 -5.03 2.69 3.71
C ILE A 51 -5.62 3.43 2.51
N THR A 52 -6.74 4.13 2.74
CA THR A 52 -7.46 4.81 1.65
C THR A 52 -7.47 6.32 1.82
N LEU A 53 -7.28 7.04 0.70
CA LEU A 53 -7.43 8.50 0.66
C LEU A 53 -8.77 8.89 0.03
N ASN A 54 -9.50 9.80 0.69
CA ASN A 54 -10.86 10.16 0.30
C ASN A 54 -10.94 10.89 -1.05
N HIS A 55 -9.88 11.64 -1.40
CA HIS A 55 -9.80 12.34 -2.68
C HIS A 55 -8.69 11.77 -3.55
N ILE A 56 -9.01 11.54 -4.82
CA ILE A 56 -8.05 11.05 -5.81
C ILE A 56 -6.85 12.01 -5.96
N THR A 57 -7.08 13.32 -5.82
CA THR A 57 -6.05 14.35 -5.88
C THR A 57 -5.02 14.23 -4.76
N ASP A 58 -5.45 13.82 -3.56
CA ASP A 58 -4.56 13.62 -2.42
C ASP A 58 -3.68 12.39 -2.64
N PHE A 59 -4.26 11.32 -3.20
CA PHE A 59 -3.51 10.14 -3.62
C PHE A 59 -2.48 10.48 -4.69
N GLU A 60 -2.86 11.22 -5.73
CA GLU A 60 -1.93 11.63 -6.78
C GLU A 60 -0.80 12.52 -6.23
N TYR A 61 -1.13 13.43 -5.31
CA TYR A 61 -0.11 14.23 -4.62
C TYR A 61 0.85 13.35 -3.84
N LEU A 62 0.35 12.48 -2.96
CA LEU A 62 1.17 11.59 -2.14
C LEU A 62 2.02 10.65 -2.99
N ARG A 63 1.44 10.03 -4.02
CA ARG A 63 2.15 9.17 -4.97
C ARG A 63 3.33 9.89 -5.60
N ARG A 64 3.13 11.13 -6.07
CA ARG A 64 4.23 11.93 -6.64
C ARG A 64 5.32 12.23 -5.63
N GLN A 65 5.01 12.43 -4.35
CA GLN A 65 6.03 12.64 -3.32
C GLN A 65 6.79 11.35 -3.01
N LEU A 66 6.09 10.22 -2.85
CA LEU A 66 6.71 8.91 -2.61
C LEU A 66 7.64 8.50 -3.76
N LEU A 67 7.25 8.70 -5.02
CA LEU A 67 8.09 8.37 -6.17
C LEU A 67 9.35 9.23 -6.29
N LYS A 68 9.41 10.37 -5.60
CA LYS A 68 10.61 11.24 -5.55
C LYS A 68 11.57 10.87 -4.43
N THR A 69 11.20 9.98 -3.51
CA THR A 69 12.08 9.58 -2.43
C THR A 69 13.13 8.59 -2.92
N SER A 70 14.30 8.58 -2.26
CA SER A 70 15.26 7.49 -2.42
C SER A 70 14.67 6.22 -1.82
N MET A 71 14.68 5.13 -2.58
CA MET A 71 14.18 3.86 -2.09
C MET A 71 15.15 3.20 -1.11
N ILE A 72 14.60 2.56 -0.09
CA ILE A 72 15.35 1.81 0.93
C ILE A 72 15.34 0.31 0.60
N THR A 73 16.44 -0.40 0.90
CA THR A 73 16.45 -1.87 0.82
C THR A 73 15.59 -2.44 1.95
N VAL A 74 14.68 -3.36 1.63
CA VAL A 74 13.95 -4.08 2.67
C VAL A 74 14.88 -5.14 3.27
N PRO A 75 15.13 -5.13 4.60
CA PRO A 75 16.02 -6.09 5.24
C PRO A 75 15.65 -7.55 4.90
N GLY A 76 16.64 -8.37 4.60
CA GLY A 76 16.42 -9.78 4.25
C GLY A 76 15.95 -10.03 2.81
N SER A 77 15.89 -9.01 1.94
CA SER A 77 15.47 -9.16 0.55
C SER A 77 16.26 -8.26 -0.42
N GLN A 78 16.10 -8.51 -1.72
CA GLN A 78 16.58 -7.61 -2.78
C GLN A 78 15.55 -6.53 -3.14
N MET A 79 14.38 -6.52 -2.48
CA MET A 79 13.33 -5.55 -2.78
C MET A 79 13.63 -4.18 -2.21
N LYS A 80 13.07 -3.17 -2.89
CA LYS A 80 13.18 -1.77 -2.54
C LYS A 80 11.80 -1.24 -2.15
N ALA A 81 11.74 -0.40 -1.14
CA ALA A 81 10.52 0.28 -0.70
C ALA A 81 10.70 1.81 -0.71
N TYR A 82 9.61 2.54 -0.88
CA TYR A 82 9.61 4.01 -0.84
C TYR A 82 9.63 4.60 0.58
N GLY A 83 9.43 3.74 1.60
CA GLY A 83 9.46 4.13 3.00
C GLY A 83 8.75 3.11 3.88
N THR A 84 8.57 3.48 5.15
CA THR A 84 7.82 2.73 6.15
C THR A 84 6.60 3.56 6.58
N ILE A 85 5.47 2.90 6.83
CA ILE A 85 4.30 3.51 7.44
C ILE A 85 4.04 2.83 8.77
N GLN A 86 3.88 3.63 9.83
CA GLN A 86 3.44 3.17 11.14
C GLN A 86 1.92 3.39 11.23
N VAL A 87 1.23 2.37 11.73
CA VAL A 87 -0.22 2.40 11.99
C VAL A 87 -0.38 2.01 13.45
N ASP A 88 -0.91 2.94 14.25
CA ASP A 88 -1.13 2.79 15.69
C ASP A 88 -2.58 2.37 16.00
#